data_AF-A0A645FXQ7-F1
#
_entry.id   AF-A0A645FXQ7-F1
#
_cell.length_a   1.000
_cell.length_b   1.000
_cell.length_c   1.000
_cell.angle_alpha   90.00
_cell.angle_beta   90.00
_cell.angle_gamma   90.00
#
_symmetry.space_group_name_H-M   'P 1'
#
loop_
_entity.id
_entity.type
_entity.pdbx_description
1 polymer ?
#
loop_
_entity_poly.entity_id
_entity_poly.type
_entity_poly.pdbx_seq_one_letter_code
_entity_poly.pdbx_strand_id
1 'polypeptide(L)' 'MKEDEKQRLFENTARNMQGTTLVVQKRHIRHCHLADPAYGEGVAKALGISISAVDMDNLYGARG' A
#
# COMPACT_ATOMS: atom_id res chain seq x y z
N MET A 1 -12.09 -9.49 -11.24
CA MET A 1 -12.64 -8.60 -10.20
C MET A 1 -13.19 -7.37 -10.89
N LYS A 2 -14.47 -7.01 -10.67
CA LYS A 2 -15.05 -5.79 -11.24
C LYS A 2 -14.41 -4.55 -10.61
N GLU A 3 -14.44 -3.42 -11.32
CA GLU A 3 -13.77 -2.19 -10.87
C GLU A 3 -14.30 -1.71 -9.51
N ASP A 4 -15.61 -1.81 -9.26
CA ASP A 4 -16.22 -1.49 -7.98
C ASP A 4 -15.75 -2.38 -6.81
N GLU A 5 -15.51 -3.67 -7.09
CA GLU A 5 -15.01 -4.60 -6.08
C GLU A 5 -13.56 -4.27 -5.70
N LYS A 6 -12.74 -3.90 -6.70
CA LYS A 6 -11.35 -3.48 -6.48
C LYS A 6 -11.28 -2.23 -5.61
N GLN A 7 -12.09 -1.22 -5.92
CA GLN A 7 -12.14 0.03 -5.15
C GLN A 7 -12.50 -0.24 -3.68
N ARG A 8 -13.54 -1.05 -3.44
CA ARG A 8 -13.93 -1.47 -2.07
C ARG A 8 -12.83 -2.24 -1.36
N LEU A 9 -12.10 -3.12 -2.06
CA LEU A 9 -10.96 -3.84 -1.50
C LEU A 9 -9.88 -2.85 -1.02
N PHE A 10 -9.52 -1.87 -1.85
CA PHE A 10 -8.48 -0.90 -1.51
C PHE A 10 -8.85 -0.06 -0.29
N GLU A 11 -10.09 0.43 -0.25
CA GLU A 11 -10.63 1.21 0.86
C GLU A 11 -10.72 0.41 2.16
N ASN A 12 -11.13 -0.86 2.09
CA ASN A 12 -11.15 -1.76 3.24
C ASN A 12 -9.73 -1.98 3.80
N THR A 13 -8.77 -2.24 2.91
CA THR A 13 -7.36 -2.41 3.29
C THR A 13 -6.81 -1.14 3.93
N ALA A 14 -7.09 0.04 3.35
CA ALA A 14 -6.63 1.31 3.91
C ALA A 14 -7.22 1.59 5.30
N ARG A 15 -8.52 1.34 5.50
CA ARG A 15 -9.17 1.49 6.82
C ARG A 15 -8.53 0.61 7.90
N ASN A 16 -8.21 -0.64 7.56
CA ASN A 16 -7.53 -1.54 8.49
C ASN A 16 -6.10 -1.07 8.84
N MET A 17 -5.51 -0.23 8.00
CA MET A 17 -4.13 0.26 8.14
C MET A 17 -4.02 1.65 8.79
N GLN A 18 -5.12 2.42 8.92
CA GLN A 18 -5.11 3.80 9.46
C GLN A 18 -4.52 3.94 10.87
N GLY A 19 -4.55 2.88 11.70
CA GLY A 19 -3.96 2.88 13.05
C GLY A 19 -2.49 2.45 13.11
N THR A 20 -1.89 2.10 11.98
CA THR A 20 -0.51 1.58 11.92
C THR A 20 0.50 2.70 11.62
N THR A 21 1.78 2.46 11.93
CA THR A 21 2.83 3.44 11.63
C THR A 21 3.03 3.63 10.13
N LEU A 22 3.49 4.81 9.71
CA LEU A 22 3.76 5.13 8.30
C LEU A 22 4.71 4.10 7.65
N VAL A 23 5.69 3.59 8.39
CA VAL A 23 6.62 2.56 7.91
C VAL A 23 5.90 1.25 7.59
N VAL A 24 4.96 0.84 8.44
CA VAL A 24 4.14 -0.37 8.23
C VAL A 24 3.21 -0.18 7.03
N GLN A 25 2.58 1.00 6.90
CA GLN A 25 1.75 1.35 5.74
C GLN A 25 2.53 1.29 4.42
N LYS A 26 3.72 1.92 4.38
CA LYS A 26 4.60 1.88 3.19
C LYS A 26 5.03 0.46 2.84
N ARG A 27 5.40 -0.36 3.83
CA ARG A 27 5.75 -1.78 3.60
C ARG A 27 4.59 -2.57 3.03
N HIS A 28 3.38 -2.33 3.52
CA HIS A 28 2.18 -3.00 3.00
C HIS A 28 1.90 -2.59 1.56
N ILE A 29 1.92 -1.29 1.25
CA ILE A 29 1.77 -0.77 -0.12
C ILE A 29 2.78 -1.41 -1.07
N ARG A 30 4.05 -1.53 -0.66
CA ARG A 30 5.10 -2.17 -1.44
C ARG A 30 4.79 -3.63 -1.76
N HIS A 31 4.38 -4.41 -0.76
CA HIS A 31 4.02 -5.82 -0.98
C HIS A 31 2.79 -5.95 -1.87
N CYS A 32 1.79 -5.09 -1.71
CA CYS A 32 0.63 -5.02 -2.59
C CYS A 32 1.05 -4.71 -4.03
N HIS A 33 1.96 -3.76 -4.24
CA HIS A 33 2.48 -3.38 -5.55
C HIS A 33 3.28 -4.51 -6.22
N LEU A 34 4.07 -5.27 -5.44
CA LEU A 34 4.77 -6.44 -5.94
C LEU A 34 3.82 -7.57 -6.37
N ALA A 35 2.67 -7.70 -5.71
CA ALA A 35 1.65 -8.69 -6.07
C ALA A 35 0.88 -8.25 -7.33
N ASP A 36 0.49 -6.98 -7.38
CA ASP A 36 -0.17 -6.33 -8.53
C ASP A 36 0.07 -4.81 -8.45
N PRO A 37 0.66 -4.16 -9.47
CA PRO A 37 0.89 -2.72 -9.47
C PRO A 37 -0.38 -1.90 -9.16
N ALA A 38 -1.52 -2.26 -9.76
CA ALA A 38 -2.79 -1.57 -9.55
C ALA A 38 -3.31 -1.73 -8.13
N TYR A 39 -2.99 -2.86 -7.47
CA TYR A 39 -3.34 -3.07 -6.07
C TYR A 39 -2.51 -2.17 -5.15
N GLY A 40 -1.19 -2.11 -5.36
CA GLY A 40 -0.31 -1.23 -4.61
C GLY A 40 -0.70 0.24 -4.74
N GLU A 41 -0.92 0.70 -5.97
CA GLU A 41 -1.35 2.08 -6.25
C GLU A 41 -2.72 2.39 -5.64
N GLY A 42 -3.68 1.46 -5.73
CA GLY A 42 -5.00 1.60 -5.14
C GLY A 42 -4.96 1.76 -3.62
N VAL A 43 -4.17 0.93 -2.94
CA VAL A 43 -3.97 1.01 -1.48
C VAL A 43 -3.23 2.28 -1.09
N ALA A 44 -2.20 2.69 -1.86
CA ALA A 44 -1.47 3.93 -1.63
C ALA A 44 -2.39 5.16 -1.71
N LYS A 45 -3.22 5.22 -2.75
CA LYS A 45 -4.22 6.28 -2.95
C LYS A 45 -5.23 6.32 -1.81
N ALA A 46 -5.74 5.16 -1.38
CA ALA A 46 -6.70 5.06 -0.29
C ALA A 46 -6.11 5.45 1.08
N LEU A 47 -4.80 5.29 1.28
CA LEU A 47 -4.07 5.74 2.46
C LEU A 47 -3.56 7.19 2.37
N GLY A 48 -3.71 7.85 1.22
CA GLY A 48 -3.18 9.20 0.99
C GLY A 48 -1.65 9.24 0.93
N ILE A 49 -0.99 8.11 0.62
CA ILE A 49 0.46 8.00 0.52
C ILE A 49 0.84 7.98 -0.96
N SER A 50 1.78 8.84 -1.35
CA SER A 50 2.33 8.77 -2.70
C SER A 50 3.12 7.48 -2.89
N ILE A 51 2.89 6.76 -4.00
CA ILE A 51 3.65 5.56 -4.35
C ILE A 51 5.15 5.86 -4.49
N SER A 52 5.52 7.08 -4.92
CA SER A 52 6.91 7.54 -4.98
C SER A 52 7.57 7.74 -3.61
N ALA A 53 6.78 7.85 -2.55
CA ALA A 53 7.27 7.93 -1.17
C ALA A 53 7.47 6.54 -0.54
N VAL A 54 7.12 5.47 -1.26
CA VAL A 54 7.35 4.08 -0.89
C VAL A 54 8.71 3.66 -1.45
N ASP A 55 9.61 3.27 -0.57
CA ASP A 55 10.91 2.74 -0.96
C ASP A 55 10.71 1.34 -1.57
N MET A 56 10.81 1.26 -2.90
CA MET A 56 10.66 0.02 -3.65
C MET A 56 11.95 -0.81 -3.68
N ASP A 57 13.10 -0.23 -3.41
CA ASP A 57 14.39 -0.90 -3.54
C ASP A 57 14.90 -1.44 -2.19
N ASN A 58 14.49 -0.83 -1.08
CA ASN A 58 14.85 -1.27 0.26
C ASN A 58 13.66 -1.85 1.03
N LEU A 59 13.50 -3.18 0.97
CA LEU A 59 12.47 -3.93 1.67
C LEU A 59 12.53 -3.74 3.22
N TYR A 60 13.69 -3.31 3.73
CA TYR A 60 13.99 -3.18 5.16
C TYR A 60 15.01 -2.06 5.40
N GLY A 61 14.61 -0.80 5.15
CA GLY A 61 15.40 0.38 5.48
C GLY A 61 16.23 0.18 6.75
N ALA A 62 17.55 0.03 6.55
CA ALA A 62 18.55 -0.20 7.59
C ALA A 62 18.20 -1.26 8.67
N ARG A 63 17.85 -2.49 8.28
CA ARG A 63 18.24 -3.65 9.11
C ARG A 63 19.74 -3.90 8.94
N GLY A 64 20.54 -3.00 9.52
CA GLY A 64 21.90 -3.29 9.96
C GLY A 64 21.88 -3.82 11.38
#